data_AF-A0A2T0XFG9-F1
#
_entry.id   AF-A0A2T0XFG9-F1
#
_cell.length_a   1.000
_cell.length_b   1.000
_cell.length_c   1.000
_cell.angle_alpha   90.00
_cell.angle_beta   90.00
_cell.angle_gamma   90.00
#
_symmetry.space_group_name_H-M   'P 1'
#
loop_
_entity.id
_entity.type
_entity.pdbx_description
1 polymer ?
#
loop_
_entity_poly.entity_id
_entity_poly.type
_entity_poly.pdbx_seq_one_letter_code
_entity_poly.pdbx_strand_id
1 'polypeptide(L)' 'MQWLIGLVCFVAWLNHIFYCFGHAAWGFLVAGALFFPIGIIHGMWLWFQ' A
#
# COMPACT_ATOMS: atom_id res chain seq x y z
N MET A 1 11.06 -14.18 -13.66
CA MET A 1 10.86 -12.71 -13.69
C MET A 1 9.58 -12.27 -12.98
N GLN A 2 8.50 -13.08 -12.91
CA GLN A 2 7.20 -12.66 -12.35
C GLN A 2 7.21 -12.40 -10.83
N TRP A 3 8.10 -13.07 -10.09
CA TRP A 3 8.23 -12.92 -8.63
C TRP A 3 8.55 -11.50 -8.19
N LEU A 4 9.27 -10.74 -9.02
CA LEU A 4 9.62 -9.35 -8.73
C LEU A 4 8.38 -8.46 -8.68
N ILE A 5 7.39 -8.70 -9.55
CA ILE A 5 6.15 -7.92 -9.59
C ILE A 5 5.35 -8.18 -8.30
N GLY A 6 5.22 -9.45 -7.89
CA GLY A 6 4.57 -9.80 -6.63
C GLY A 6 5.25 -9.18 -5.41
N LEU A 7 6.58 -9.15 -5.40
CA LEU A 7 7.36 -8.57 -4.31
C LEU A 7 7.19 -7.04 -4.25
N VAL A 8 7.24 -6.35 -5.39
CA VAL A 8 6.99 -4.90 -5.47
C VAL A 8 5.59 -4.56 -4.98
N CYS A 9 4.56 -5.28 -5.44
CA CYS A 9 3.19 -5.09 -4.98
C CYS A 9 3.05 -5.29 -3.46
N PHE A 10 3.70 -6.32 -2.91
CA PHE A 10 3.67 -6.59 -1.48
C PHE A 10 4.35 -5.50 -0.65
N VAL A 11 5.54 -5.05 -1.07
CA VAL A 11 6.26 -3.96 -0.38
C VAL A 11 5.51 -2.64 -0.47
N ALA A 12 4.89 -2.33 -1.61
CA ALA A 12 4.03 -1.17 -1.76
C ALA A 12 2.82 -1.23 -0.82
N TRP A 13 2.14 -2.36 -0.74
CA TRP A 13 1.03 -2.54 0.18
C TRP A 13 1.44 -2.38 1.65
N LEU A 14 2.61 -2.89 2.05
CA LEU A 14 3.16 -2.64 3.39
C LEU A 14 3.45 -1.16 3.64
N ASN A 15 4.03 -0.46 2.66
CA ASN A 15 4.30 0.98 2.74
C ASN A 15 3.02 1.78 3.01
N HIS A 16 1.93 1.42 2.33
CA HIS A 16 0.60 1.99 2.59
C HIS A 16 0.12 1.77 4.03
N ILE A 17 0.25 0.55 4.56
CA ILE A 17 -0.17 0.22 5.94
C ILE A 17 0.58 1.07 6.96
N PHE A 18 1.92 1.10 6.87
CA PHE A 18 2.75 1.84 7.82
C PHE A 18 2.47 3.35 7.77
N TYR A 19 2.33 3.90 6.56
CA TYR A 19 1.98 5.30 6.39
C TYR A 19 0.60 5.63 6.99
N CYS A 20 -0.41 4.82 6.70
CA CYS A 20 -1.78 5.07 7.17
C CYS A 20 -1.91 4.90 8.69
N PHE A 21 -1.18 3.96 9.30
CA PHE A 21 -1.08 3.85 10.76
C PHE A 21 -0.40 5.07 11.37
N GLY A 22 0.72 5.54 10.80
CA GLY A 22 1.45 6.70 11.32
C GLY A 22 0.68 8.02 11.22
N HIS A 23 -0.17 8.17 10.20
CA HIS A 23 -0.93 9.39 9.92
C HIS A 23 -2.40 9.32 10.38
N ALA A 24 -2.79 8.29 11.13
CA ALA A 24 -4.17 8.06 11.55
C ALA A 24 -5.18 8.11 10.38
N ALA A 25 -4.77 7.67 9.19
CA ALA A 25 -5.58 7.65 7.98
C ALA A 25 -6.45 6.38 7.93
N TRP A 26 -7.30 6.20 8.95
CA TRP A 26 -8.06 4.96 9.18
C TRP A 26 -8.97 4.56 8.02
N GLY A 27 -9.60 5.53 7.34
CA GLY A 27 -10.45 5.26 6.17
C GLY A 27 -9.66 4.66 5.02
N PHE A 28 -8.45 5.16 4.77
CA PHE A 28 -7.53 4.62 3.77
C PHE A 28 -6.98 3.25 4.18
N LEU A 29 -6.71 3.05 5.47
CA LEU A 29 -6.28 1.76 6.01
C LEU A 29 -7.32 0.67 5.78
N VAL A 30 -8.59 0.96 6.08
CA VAL A 30 -9.71 0.04 5.84
C VAL A 30 -9.92 -0.18 4.34
N ALA A 31 -9.82 0.88 3.52
CA ALA A 31 -9.91 0.76 2.06
C ALA A 31 -8.80 -0.12 1.48
N GLY A 32 -7.56 -0.02 1.96
CA GLY A 32 -6.44 -0.87 1.56
C GLY A 32 -6.55 -2.32 2.04
N ALA A 33 -7.28 -2.58 3.12
CA ALA A 33 -7.57 -3.93 3.61
C ALA A 33 -8.73 -4.61 2.86
N LEU A 34 -9.78 -3.87 2.52
CA LEU A 34 -10.94 -4.38 1.77
C LEU A 34 -10.67 -4.45 0.26
N PHE A 35 -9.92 -3.50 -0.28
CA PHE A 35 -9.55 -3.42 -1.69
C PHE A 35 -8.03 -3.38 -1.81
N PHE A 36 -7.43 -4.57 -1.83
CA PHE A 36 -5.98 -4.77 -1.95
C PHE A 36 -5.30 -3.92 -3.06
N PRO A 37 -5.90 -3.74 -4.25
CA PRO A 37 -5.32 -2.89 -5.29
C PRO A 37 -5.17 -1.42 -4.89
N ILE A 38 -6.08 -0.88 -4.07
CA ILE A 38 -6.03 0.51 -3.60
C ILE A 38 -4.81 0.72 -2.70
N GLY A 39 -4.56 -0.23 -1.79
CA GLY A 39 -3.39 -0.21 -0.91
C GLY A 39 -2.08 -0.28 -1.69
N ILE A 40 -2.02 -1.06 -2.79
CA ILE A 40 -0.85 -1.12 -3.66
C ILE A 40 -0.64 0.21 -4.40
N ILE A 41 -1.65 0.76 -5.07
CA ILE A 41 -1.52 2.00 -5.85
C ILE A 41 -1.13 3.17 -4.95
N HIS A 42 -1.78 3.32 -3.80
CA HIS A 42 -1.43 4.34 -2.82
C HIS A 42 -0.01 4.10 -2.25
N GLY A 43 0.33 2.85 -1.94
CA GLY A 43 1.66 2.45 -1.48
C GLY A 43 2.79 2.76 -2.46
N MET A 44 2.52 2.59 -3.76
CA MET A 44 3.42 2.97 -4.85
C MET A 44 3.53 4.49 -4.99
N TRP A 45 2.40 5.21 -4.90
CA TRP A 45 2.37 6.68 -4.96
C TRP A 45 3.23 7.31 -3.85
N LEU A 46 3.18 6.75 -2.64
CA LEU A 46 3.97 7.21 -1.48
C LEU A 46 5.49 7.14 -1.68
N TRP A 47 6.01 6.40 -2.68
CA TRP A 47 7.44 6.44 -3.02
C TRP A 47 7.84 7.67 -3.84
N PHE A 48 6.88 8.34 -4.47
CA PHE A 48 7.08 9.51 -5.34
C PHE A 48 6.53 10.81 -4.75
N GLN A 49 5.83 10.72 -3.62
CA GLN A 49 5.33 11.86 -2.83
C GLN A 49 6.47 12.50 -2.03
#